data_AF-A0A9W8F159-F1
#
_entry.id   AF-A0A9W8F159-F1
#
_cell.length_a   1.000
_cell.length_b   1.000
_cell.length_c   1.000
_cell.angle_alpha   90.00
_cell.angle_beta   90.00
_cell.angle_gamma   90.00
#
_symmetry.space_group_name_H-M   'P 1'
#
loop_
_entity.id
_entity.type
_entity.pdbx_description
1 polymer ?
#
loop_
_entity_poly.entity_id
_entity_poly.type
_entity_poly.pdbx_seq_one_letter_code
_entity_poly.pdbx_strand_id
1 'polypeptide(L)'
;MAMTQTYAQFAAAFTSRHTSWYQKQLASVASFKGFYSALDSWKRSDAKKLLLAMERHYLELDQLWQSVQHRALGEGDTAWQAGIRGQQDDLLAKIRALGGDDAIEALMQRRSELQLSYSDTQPLPVSSLHPTIGGSASETPHVSPLPSAVLAKATSDPASQEVDGVLENFGLTASAALQDAKLAHELVLDPDLRLEPAASNTLAGAVQQAVAKAFFAHIKQEIAQGNNDHVLGILTQLRLDMHTIVPPSSHQRETLDRELDPEWIATQFSNGALDVHAKLRLILLTARSVCAPIRDGAIDSLLGQLAAVNFSALADTHKATTGALSDAAKSSVGELLEITQEIMLLIRNVRLDALNHQLDATVRPWLRIHIVEYEQTKMAQLLESQCQGDIQLAVAKTTDWMRIAAMRESSAPCSSPTTAKHVFVEAVLDMCFAPAALSVENTPVTWTLDRLRVQQLQNELQVLLSASALCALAKALAQKSGTPVDELRQNALELVGLLRKDDVTMDRIIDIVRRMAGNGETLAWLVPKTLAKDDPVFRLMEQQLRRFMLTELDKNEEPGLLARRLESNLQATSAALSSFSMAVVHKEVADVLIRASRLCSFNWQVYSPWYTKIQLA
;
A
#
# COMPACT_ATOMS: atom_id res chain seq x y z
N MET A 1 -13.55 17.99 16.91
CA MET A 1 -13.42 19.42 16.57
C MET A 1 -13.60 20.33 17.79
N ALA A 2 -14.73 20.30 18.51
CA ALA A 2 -14.95 21.19 19.65
C ALA A 2 -13.96 21.02 20.82
N MET A 3 -13.65 19.77 21.22
CA MET A 3 -12.76 19.47 22.36
C MET A 3 -11.31 19.96 22.16
N THR A 4 -10.76 19.75 20.96
CA THR A 4 -9.40 20.19 20.61
C THR A 4 -9.29 21.70 20.56
N GLN A 5 -10.35 22.38 20.09
CA GLN A 5 -10.41 23.84 20.04
C GLN A 5 -10.52 24.46 21.44
N THR A 6 -11.36 23.93 22.32
CA THR A 6 -11.50 24.42 23.71
C THR A 6 -10.24 24.16 24.53
N TYR A 7 -9.57 23.03 24.30
CA TYR A 7 -8.29 22.72 24.95
C TYR A 7 -7.17 23.66 24.49
N ALA A 8 -7.06 23.92 23.19
CA ALA A 8 -6.09 24.88 22.65
C ALA A 8 -6.31 26.30 23.18
N GLN A 9 -7.59 26.72 23.32
CA GLN A 9 -7.94 28.02 23.91
C GLN A 9 -7.61 28.10 25.40
N PHE A 10 -7.79 27.00 26.15
CA PHE A 10 -7.34 26.90 27.54
C PHE A 10 -5.82 26.97 27.62
N ALA A 11 -5.09 26.16 26.86
CA ALA A 11 -3.64 26.12 26.85
C ALA A 11 -3.06 27.50 26.54
N ALA A 12 -3.54 28.18 25.49
CA ALA A 12 -3.11 29.53 25.15
C ALA A 12 -3.39 30.55 26.26
N ALA A 13 -4.56 30.49 26.92
CA ALA A 13 -4.91 31.39 28.02
C ALA A 13 -4.13 31.11 29.31
N PHE A 14 -3.76 29.86 29.55
CA PHE A 14 -2.95 29.44 30.69
C PHE A 14 -1.50 29.90 30.54
N THR A 15 -0.90 29.67 29.37
CA THR A 15 0.49 30.08 29.08
C THR A 15 0.65 31.60 29.08
N SER A 16 -0.38 32.34 28.67
CA SER A 16 -0.40 33.81 28.69
C SER A 16 -0.85 34.44 30.03
N ARG A 17 -1.13 33.64 31.07
CA ARG A 17 -1.62 34.08 32.40
C ARG A 17 -2.87 34.98 32.35
N HIS A 18 -3.75 34.74 31.37
CA HIS A 18 -4.96 35.53 31.18
C HIS A 18 -6.01 35.19 32.26
N THR A 19 -6.69 36.19 32.85
CA THR A 19 -7.65 36.00 33.97
C THR A 19 -8.83 35.06 33.66
N SER A 20 -9.12 34.83 32.38
CA SER A 20 -10.19 33.93 31.91
C SER A 20 -9.78 32.45 31.82
N TRP A 21 -8.58 32.06 32.25
CA TRP A 21 -8.06 30.69 32.09
C TRP A 21 -8.96 29.65 32.77
N TYR A 22 -9.50 29.96 33.95
CA TYR A 22 -10.36 29.06 34.72
C TYR A 22 -11.70 28.77 34.01
N GLN A 23 -12.33 29.79 33.41
CA GLN A 23 -13.55 29.61 32.63
C GLN A 23 -13.30 28.74 31.38
N LYS A 24 -12.17 28.94 30.70
CA LYS A 24 -11.77 28.14 29.54
C LYS A 24 -11.42 26.69 29.92
N GLN A 25 -10.86 26.48 31.12
CA GLN A 25 -10.64 25.14 31.67
C GLN A 25 -11.96 24.40 31.90
N LEU A 26 -12.96 25.05 32.51
CA LEU A 26 -14.29 24.46 32.73
C LEU A 26 -14.97 24.07 31.41
N ALA A 27 -14.89 24.94 30.39
CA ALA A 27 -15.41 24.65 29.05
C ALA A 27 -14.69 23.45 28.40
N SER A 28 -13.36 23.36 28.55
CA SER A 28 -12.58 22.22 28.06
C SER A 28 -13.00 20.92 28.75
N VAL A 29 -13.18 20.92 30.08
CA VAL A 29 -13.61 19.73 30.84
C VAL A 29 -15.04 19.30 30.44
N ALA A 30 -15.95 20.26 30.22
CA ALA A 30 -17.31 19.96 29.75
C ALA A 30 -17.30 19.32 28.34
N SER A 31 -16.51 19.87 27.42
CA SER A 31 -16.34 19.30 26.07
C SER A 31 -15.71 17.90 26.11
N PHE A 32 -14.78 17.66 27.03
CA PHE A 32 -14.13 16.37 27.23
C PHE A 32 -15.10 15.32 27.75
N LYS A 33 -15.95 15.66 28.74
CA LYS A 33 -17.01 14.77 29.22
C LYS A 33 -18.01 14.42 28.10
N GLY A 34 -18.40 15.41 27.29
CA GLY A 34 -19.27 15.18 26.13
C GLY A 34 -18.64 14.21 25.13
N PHE A 35 -17.37 14.43 24.77
CA PHE A 35 -16.62 13.50 23.92
C PHE A 35 -16.55 12.09 24.50
N TYR A 36 -16.20 11.97 25.79
CA TYR A 36 -16.05 10.65 26.43
C TYR A 36 -17.38 9.88 26.46
N SER A 37 -18.50 10.56 26.74
CA SER A 37 -19.83 9.95 26.68
C SER A 37 -20.21 9.47 25.28
N ALA A 38 -19.89 10.25 24.24
CA ALA A 38 -20.12 9.87 22.84
C ALA A 38 -19.22 8.69 22.43
N LEU A 39 -17.97 8.69 22.88
CA LEU A 39 -17.02 7.61 22.66
C LEU A 39 -17.49 6.31 23.32
N ASP A 40 -17.96 6.36 24.57
CA ASP A 40 -18.49 5.19 25.25
C ASP A 40 -19.79 4.67 24.61
N SER A 41 -20.68 5.57 24.16
CA SER A 41 -21.86 5.19 23.38
C SER A 41 -21.48 4.51 22.07
N TRP A 42 -20.48 5.04 21.37
CA TRP A 42 -19.96 4.46 20.14
C TRP A 42 -19.34 3.08 20.40
N LYS A 43 -18.47 2.93 21.42
CA LYS A 43 -17.89 1.65 21.82
C LYS A 43 -18.96 0.59 22.12
N ARG A 44 -20.03 0.96 22.83
CA ARG A 44 -21.16 0.05 23.11
C ARG A 44 -21.90 -0.35 21.83
N SER A 45 -22.13 0.60 20.92
CA SER A 45 -22.76 0.30 19.63
C SER A 45 -21.88 -0.60 18.76
N ASP A 46 -20.57 -0.41 18.80
CA ASP A 46 -19.61 -1.16 18.00
C ASP A 46 -19.43 -2.58 18.53
N ALA A 47 -19.27 -2.73 19.85
CA ALA A 47 -19.28 -4.03 20.53
C ALA A 47 -20.56 -4.82 20.23
N LYS A 48 -21.73 -4.16 20.23
CA LYS A 48 -23.00 -4.80 19.85
C LYS A 48 -23.02 -5.27 18.40
N LYS A 49 -22.48 -4.49 17.46
CA LYS A 49 -22.40 -4.89 16.04
C LYS A 49 -21.46 -6.07 15.84
N LEU A 50 -20.34 -6.09 16.57
CA LEU A 50 -19.36 -7.15 16.51
C LEU A 50 -19.93 -8.46 17.09
N LEU A 51 -20.62 -8.39 18.22
CA LEU A 51 -21.37 -9.52 18.78
C LEU A 51 -22.40 -10.07 17.77
N LEU A 52 -23.23 -9.21 17.17
CA LEU A 52 -24.22 -9.64 16.16
C LEU A 52 -23.57 -10.29 14.92
N ALA A 53 -22.39 -9.83 14.51
CA ALA A 53 -21.67 -10.43 13.39
C ALA A 53 -21.13 -11.83 13.75
N MET A 54 -20.57 -11.97 14.96
CA MET A 54 -20.07 -13.24 15.47
C MET A 54 -21.19 -14.25 15.74
N GLU A 55 -22.32 -13.80 16.27
CA GLU A 55 -23.53 -14.61 16.44
C GLU A 55 -24.03 -15.14 15.09
N ARG A 56 -24.09 -14.29 14.05
CA ARG A 56 -24.48 -14.70 12.70
C ARG A 56 -23.53 -15.78 12.16
N HIS A 57 -22.22 -15.58 12.31
CA HIS A 57 -21.22 -16.53 11.84
C HIS A 57 -21.31 -17.88 12.58
N TYR A 58 -21.56 -17.86 13.89
CA TYR A 58 -21.79 -19.07 14.67
C TYR A 58 -23.02 -19.85 14.17
N LEU A 59 -24.12 -19.15 13.87
CA LEU A 59 -25.35 -19.78 13.35
C LEU A 59 -25.17 -20.36 11.95
N GLU A 60 -24.37 -19.72 11.08
CA GLU A 60 -24.00 -20.26 9.76
C GLU A 60 -23.19 -21.56 9.90
N LEU A 61 -22.24 -21.62 10.83
CA LEU A 61 -21.50 -22.84 11.14
C LEU A 61 -22.39 -23.94 11.71
N ASP A 62 -23.38 -23.61 12.54
CA ASP A 62 -24.35 -24.59 13.07
C ASP A 62 -25.26 -25.15 11.96
N GLN A 63 -25.65 -24.34 10.97
CA GLN A 63 -26.38 -24.80 9.79
C GLN A 63 -25.52 -25.71 8.91
N LEU A 64 -24.24 -25.36 8.69
CA LEU A 64 -23.29 -26.19 7.94
C LEU A 64 -23.07 -27.54 8.66
N TRP A 65 -22.92 -27.51 9.98
CA TRP A 65 -22.81 -28.72 10.80
C TRP A 65 -24.03 -29.64 10.63
N GLN A 66 -25.25 -29.08 10.72
CA GLN A 66 -26.48 -29.85 10.53
C GLN A 66 -26.58 -30.42 9.11
N SER A 67 -26.19 -29.68 8.08
CA SER A 67 -26.21 -30.15 6.69
C SER A 67 -25.29 -31.34 6.45
N VAL A 68 -24.15 -31.40 7.13
CA VAL A 68 -23.18 -32.52 7.02
C VAL A 68 -23.56 -33.70 7.89
N GLN A 69 -24.24 -33.47 9.03
CA GLN A 69 -24.78 -34.56 9.83
C GLN A 69 -25.80 -35.42 9.05
N HIS A 70 -26.46 -34.86 8.04
CA HIS A 70 -27.38 -35.59 7.15
C HIS A 70 -26.70 -36.27 5.95
N ARG A 71 -25.39 -36.05 5.69
CA ARG A 71 -24.64 -36.65 4.59
C ARG A 71 -23.86 -37.86 5.10
N ALA A 72 -24.04 -39.03 4.47
CA ALA A 72 -23.40 -40.27 4.91
C ALA A 72 -21.86 -40.20 4.82
N LEU A 73 -21.21 -40.61 5.91
CA LEU A 73 -19.80 -40.46 6.29
C LEU A 73 -18.77 -40.91 5.22
N GLY A 74 -17.89 -39.99 4.81
CA GLY A 74 -16.59 -40.27 4.18
C GLY A 74 -15.40 -39.91 5.06
N GLU A 75 -14.20 -40.46 4.79
CA GLU A 75 -12.99 -40.28 5.63
C GLU A 75 -12.52 -38.81 5.76
N GLY A 76 -12.81 -37.95 4.76
CA GLY A 76 -12.50 -36.52 4.80
C GLY A 76 -13.43 -35.66 5.67
N ASP A 77 -14.60 -36.18 6.05
CA ASP A 77 -15.59 -35.43 6.83
C ASP A 77 -15.15 -35.27 8.30
N THR A 78 -14.32 -36.18 8.82
CA THR A 78 -13.89 -36.16 10.23
C THR A 78 -12.96 -34.99 10.56
N ALA A 79 -12.01 -34.66 9.67
CA ALA A 79 -11.12 -33.51 9.82
C ALA A 79 -11.88 -32.18 9.67
N TRP A 80 -12.81 -32.13 8.72
CA TRP A 80 -13.68 -30.98 8.50
C TRP A 80 -14.64 -30.73 9.69
N GLN A 81 -15.20 -31.81 10.26
CA GLN A 81 -16.02 -31.77 11.48
C GLN A 81 -15.25 -31.23 12.69
N ALA A 82 -13.99 -31.65 12.85
CA ALA A 82 -13.12 -31.12 13.91
C ALA A 82 -12.83 -29.62 13.70
N GLY A 83 -12.63 -29.19 12.44
CA GLY A 83 -12.42 -27.78 12.08
C GLY A 83 -13.60 -26.88 12.44
N ILE A 84 -14.83 -27.29 12.10
CA ILE A 84 -16.04 -26.51 12.44
C ILE A 84 -16.24 -26.39 13.95
N ARG A 85 -16.01 -27.47 14.71
CA ARG A 85 -16.10 -27.41 16.17
C ARG A 85 -15.07 -26.47 16.77
N GLY A 86 -13.82 -26.52 16.29
CA GLY A 86 -12.78 -25.59 16.73
C GLY A 86 -13.15 -24.12 16.47
N GLN A 87 -13.70 -23.83 15.29
CA GLN A 87 -14.17 -22.48 14.95
C GLN A 87 -15.37 -22.03 15.81
N GLN A 88 -16.30 -22.94 16.11
CA GLN A 88 -17.42 -22.66 17.01
C GLN A 88 -16.95 -22.36 18.44
N ASP A 89 -15.98 -23.13 18.95
CA ASP A 89 -15.42 -22.93 20.29
C ASP A 89 -14.65 -21.60 20.39
N ASP A 90 -13.89 -21.24 19.36
CA ASP A 90 -13.19 -19.95 19.27
C ASP A 90 -14.16 -18.76 19.23
N LEU A 91 -15.26 -18.89 18.49
CA LEU A 91 -16.29 -17.86 18.43
C LEU A 91 -17.01 -17.71 19.78
N LEU A 92 -17.33 -18.81 20.46
CA LEU A 92 -17.92 -18.77 21.80
C LEU A 92 -16.98 -18.11 22.81
N ALA A 93 -15.68 -18.43 22.77
CA ALA A 93 -14.67 -17.81 23.63
C ALA A 93 -14.59 -16.30 23.41
N LYS A 94 -14.61 -15.85 22.15
CA LYS A 94 -14.56 -14.43 21.79
C LYS A 94 -15.87 -13.71 22.12
N ILE A 95 -17.03 -14.33 21.92
CA ILE A 95 -18.35 -13.78 22.32
C ILE A 95 -18.41 -13.63 23.84
N ARG A 96 -17.93 -14.63 24.60
CA ARG A 96 -17.81 -14.56 26.07
C ARG A 96 -16.90 -13.40 26.51
N ALA A 97 -15.76 -13.23 25.86
CA ALA A 97 -14.80 -12.18 26.19
C ALA A 97 -15.36 -10.76 25.93
N LEU A 98 -16.20 -10.59 24.92
CA LEU A 98 -16.70 -9.29 24.49
C LEU A 98 -18.07 -8.91 25.09
N GLY A 99 -18.95 -9.90 25.30
CA GLY A 99 -20.34 -9.71 25.73
C GLY A 99 -20.70 -10.37 27.06
N GLY A 100 -19.77 -11.07 27.71
CA GLY A 100 -20.02 -11.80 28.95
C GLY A 100 -20.92 -13.03 28.75
N ASP A 101 -21.36 -13.61 29.86
CA ASP A 101 -22.22 -14.81 29.82
C ASP A 101 -23.64 -14.51 29.29
N ASP A 102 -24.13 -13.28 29.45
CA ASP A 102 -25.43 -12.81 28.91
C ASP A 102 -25.51 -12.93 27.37
N ALA A 103 -24.41 -12.63 26.67
CA ALA A 103 -24.36 -12.73 25.20
C ALA A 103 -24.38 -14.20 24.72
N ILE A 104 -23.80 -15.11 25.50
CA ILE A 104 -23.85 -16.54 25.20
C ILE A 104 -25.26 -17.08 25.42
N GLU A 105 -25.93 -16.66 26.50
CA GLU A 105 -27.30 -17.06 26.77
C GLU A 105 -28.25 -16.61 25.65
N ALA A 106 -28.10 -15.36 25.17
CA ALA A 106 -28.84 -14.84 24.02
C ALA A 106 -28.57 -15.63 22.73
N LEU A 107 -27.31 -15.98 22.44
CA LEU A 107 -26.94 -16.82 21.29
C LEU A 107 -27.57 -18.22 21.38
N MET A 108 -27.51 -18.86 22.55
CA MET A 108 -28.07 -20.20 22.77
C MET A 108 -29.59 -20.20 22.65
N GLN A 109 -30.25 -19.15 23.15
CA GLN A 109 -31.68 -18.94 22.96
C GLN A 109 -32.01 -18.81 21.46
N ARG A 110 -31.23 -18.00 20.72
CA ARG A 110 -31.45 -17.81 19.28
C ARG A 110 -31.20 -19.08 18.46
N ARG A 111 -30.20 -19.88 18.83
CA ARG A 111 -29.94 -21.20 18.25
C ARG A 111 -31.13 -22.14 18.46
N SER A 112 -31.68 -22.18 19.68
CA SER A 112 -32.83 -23.04 20.01
C SER A 112 -34.09 -22.68 19.21
N GLU A 113 -34.34 -21.38 19.01
CA GLU A 113 -35.44 -20.88 18.16
C GLU A 113 -35.28 -21.32 16.69
N LEU A 114 -34.05 -21.31 16.17
CA LEU A 114 -33.77 -21.73 14.80
C LEU A 114 -33.86 -23.25 14.63
N GLN A 115 -33.39 -24.05 15.59
CA GLN A 115 -33.52 -25.53 15.55
C GLN A 115 -34.98 -26.01 15.53
N LEU A 116 -35.87 -25.30 16.23
CA LEU A 116 -37.32 -25.57 16.18
C LEU A 116 -37.90 -25.38 14.77
N SER A 117 -37.33 -24.49 13.95
CA SER A 117 -37.79 -24.25 12.57
C SER A 117 -37.33 -25.31 11.55
N TYR A 118 -36.26 -26.07 11.86
CA TYR A 118 -35.72 -27.11 10.98
C TYR A 118 -36.37 -28.50 11.18
N SER A 119 -37.13 -28.69 12.25
CA SER A 119 -37.70 -29.98 12.64
C SER A 119 -38.90 -30.42 11.77
N ASP A 120 -39.45 -29.53 10.94
CA ASP A 120 -40.71 -29.73 10.20
C ASP A 120 -40.56 -30.27 8.77
N THR A 121 -39.33 -30.56 8.30
CA THR A 121 -39.10 -31.24 7.01
C THR A 121 -38.54 -32.64 7.22
N GLN A 122 -39.42 -33.61 7.47
CA GLN A 122 -39.10 -35.03 7.50
C GLN A 122 -38.95 -35.57 6.06
N PRO A 123 -37.95 -36.44 5.75
CA PRO A 123 -37.66 -36.90 4.39
C PRO A 123 -38.47 -38.15 4.01
N LEU A 124 -38.99 -38.20 2.78
CA LEU A 124 -39.61 -39.39 2.18
C LEU A 124 -38.55 -40.38 1.65
N PRO A 125 -38.85 -41.69 1.61
CA PRO A 125 -37.86 -42.77 1.60
C PRO A 125 -37.31 -43.11 0.22
N VAL A 126 -36.06 -43.59 0.25
CA VAL A 126 -35.30 -44.12 -0.88
C VAL A 126 -35.83 -45.51 -1.26
N SER A 127 -36.15 -45.71 -2.54
CA SER A 127 -36.28 -47.05 -3.14
C SER A 127 -35.55 -47.15 -4.48
N SER A 128 -35.11 -48.36 -4.76
CA SER A 128 -33.85 -48.70 -5.40
C SER A 128 -33.98 -49.12 -6.88
N LEU A 129 -32.91 -48.86 -7.63
CA LEU A 129 -32.33 -49.65 -8.74
C LEU A 129 -32.96 -49.67 -10.16
N HIS A 130 -32.10 -49.20 -11.08
CA HIS A 130 -31.78 -49.71 -12.44
C HIS A 130 -32.47 -49.11 -13.71
N PRO A 131 -31.86 -49.24 -14.91
CA PRO A 131 -31.44 -48.10 -15.74
C PRO A 131 -32.13 -48.06 -17.12
N THR A 132 -32.59 -46.92 -17.63
CA THR A 132 -32.85 -46.76 -19.08
C THR A 132 -32.81 -45.29 -19.51
N ILE A 133 -32.17 -45.11 -20.67
CA ILE A 133 -31.96 -43.94 -21.52
C ILE A 133 -33.22 -43.07 -21.71
N GLY A 134 -33.05 -41.73 -21.71
CA GLY A 134 -34.03 -40.81 -22.31
C GLY A 134 -33.88 -39.37 -21.81
N GLY A 135 -33.72 -38.42 -22.73
CA GLY A 135 -33.37 -37.02 -22.45
C GLY A 135 -34.43 -36.15 -21.76
N SER A 136 -33.94 -34.96 -21.34
CA SER A 136 -34.62 -33.66 -21.27
C SER A 136 -34.81 -33.04 -19.87
N ALA A 137 -33.93 -32.07 -19.58
CA ALA A 137 -34.18 -30.75 -18.95
C ALA A 137 -34.95 -30.64 -17.61
N SER A 138 -34.22 -30.37 -16.53
CA SER A 138 -34.36 -29.15 -15.68
C SER A 138 -33.51 -29.30 -14.43
N GLU A 139 -32.30 -28.74 -14.44
CA GLU A 139 -31.59 -28.40 -13.21
C GLU A 139 -31.86 -26.92 -12.93
N THR A 140 -32.54 -26.63 -11.82
CA THR A 140 -32.53 -25.30 -11.22
C THR A 140 -31.24 -25.17 -10.40
N PRO A 141 -30.30 -24.28 -10.76
CA PRO A 141 -29.10 -24.08 -9.97
C PRO A 141 -29.44 -23.27 -8.72
N HIS A 142 -29.13 -23.81 -7.55
CA HIS A 142 -29.00 -23.04 -6.32
C HIS A 142 -27.82 -22.06 -6.50
N VAL A 143 -28.12 -20.79 -6.80
CA VAL A 143 -27.12 -19.74 -7.04
C VAL A 143 -26.51 -19.33 -5.69
N SER A 144 -25.26 -19.73 -5.46
CA SER A 144 -24.40 -19.06 -4.46
C SER A 144 -24.10 -17.64 -4.94
N PRO A 145 -23.96 -16.63 -4.06
CA PRO A 145 -23.66 -15.26 -4.49
C PRO A 145 -22.33 -15.24 -5.27
N LEU A 146 -22.36 -14.74 -6.52
CA LEU A 146 -21.29 -14.86 -7.53
C LEU A 146 -19.84 -14.56 -7.02
N PRO A 147 -19.55 -13.56 -6.16
CA PRO A 147 -18.21 -13.31 -5.65
C PRO A 147 -17.63 -14.47 -4.84
N SER A 148 -18.48 -15.29 -4.21
CA SER A 148 -18.03 -16.46 -3.45
C SER A 148 -17.46 -17.54 -4.35
N ALA A 149 -17.96 -17.67 -5.58
CA ALA A 149 -17.44 -18.62 -6.56
C ALA A 149 -16.09 -18.19 -7.14
N VAL A 150 -15.92 -16.88 -7.43
CA VAL A 150 -14.64 -16.34 -7.89
C VAL A 150 -13.59 -16.40 -6.78
N LEU A 151 -13.99 -16.10 -5.55
CA LEU A 151 -13.11 -16.24 -4.40
C LEU A 151 -12.70 -17.70 -4.18
N ALA A 152 -13.64 -18.64 -4.26
CA ALA A 152 -13.34 -20.08 -4.17
C ALA A 152 -12.37 -20.53 -5.28
N LYS A 153 -12.57 -20.06 -6.51
CA LYS A 153 -11.66 -20.29 -7.64
C LYS A 153 -10.27 -19.74 -7.36
N ALA A 154 -10.16 -18.50 -6.88
CA ALA A 154 -8.87 -17.87 -6.54
C ALA A 154 -8.14 -18.62 -5.41
N THR A 155 -8.86 -19.04 -4.36
CA THR A 155 -8.27 -19.81 -3.25
C THR A 155 -7.92 -21.26 -3.61
N SER A 156 -8.49 -21.78 -4.70
CA SER A 156 -8.15 -23.11 -5.22
C SER A 156 -6.91 -23.12 -6.12
N ASP A 157 -6.40 -21.94 -6.49
CA ASP A 157 -5.16 -21.80 -7.24
C ASP A 157 -3.98 -22.30 -6.38
N PRO A 158 -3.13 -23.23 -6.87
CA PRO A 158 -1.95 -23.67 -6.12
C PRO A 158 -1.03 -22.51 -5.72
N ALA A 159 -0.97 -21.42 -6.50
CA ALA A 159 -0.19 -20.23 -6.16
C ALA A 159 -0.76 -19.49 -4.95
N SER A 160 -2.04 -19.68 -4.58
CA SER A 160 -2.64 -19.05 -3.39
C SER A 160 -1.93 -19.46 -2.10
N GLN A 161 -1.43 -20.70 -2.00
CA GLN A 161 -0.72 -21.17 -0.81
C GLN A 161 0.60 -20.45 -0.61
N GLU A 162 1.33 -20.18 -1.70
CA GLU A 162 2.57 -19.41 -1.66
C GLU A 162 2.29 -17.94 -1.29
N VAL A 163 1.20 -17.38 -1.81
CA VAL A 163 0.75 -16.02 -1.47
C VAL A 163 0.35 -15.92 0.00
N ASP A 164 -0.39 -16.89 0.53
CA ASP A 164 -0.76 -16.96 1.94
C ASP A 164 0.49 -16.98 2.83
N GLY A 165 1.49 -17.80 2.51
CA GLY A 165 2.75 -17.84 3.27
C GLY A 165 3.51 -16.51 3.30
N VAL A 166 3.41 -15.69 2.25
CA VAL A 166 3.99 -14.33 2.24
C VAL A 166 3.14 -13.38 3.07
N LEU A 167 1.81 -13.42 2.90
CA LEU A 167 0.86 -12.52 3.55
C LEU A 167 0.67 -12.78 5.05
N GLU A 168 0.95 -13.99 5.53
CA GLU A 168 0.98 -14.33 6.95
C GLU A 168 1.95 -13.44 7.75
N ASN A 169 3.05 -13.00 7.13
CA ASN A 169 3.98 -12.03 7.75
C ASN A 169 3.30 -10.70 8.10
N PHE A 170 2.15 -10.41 7.50
CA PHE A 170 1.33 -9.21 7.70
C PHE A 170 -0.02 -9.52 8.38
N GLY A 171 -0.26 -10.77 8.80
CA GLY A 171 -1.53 -11.19 9.37
C GLY A 171 -2.69 -11.17 8.37
N LEU A 172 -2.38 -11.36 7.08
CA LEU A 172 -3.35 -11.35 5.98
C LEU A 172 -3.36 -12.71 5.28
N THR A 173 -4.46 -13.00 4.57
CA THR A 173 -4.57 -14.12 3.63
C THR A 173 -4.79 -13.59 2.22
N ALA A 174 -4.53 -14.41 1.21
CA ALA A 174 -4.78 -14.13 -0.20
C ALA A 174 -6.26 -13.75 -0.43
N SER A 175 -7.18 -14.46 0.24
CA SER A 175 -8.61 -14.17 0.23
C SER A 175 -8.93 -12.79 0.84
N ALA A 176 -8.37 -12.47 2.01
CA ALA A 176 -8.58 -11.18 2.66
C ALA A 176 -7.99 -10.02 1.83
N ALA A 177 -6.81 -10.21 1.25
CA ALA A 177 -6.17 -9.24 0.39
C ALA A 177 -6.99 -8.97 -0.89
N LEU A 178 -7.61 -9.98 -1.48
CA LEU A 178 -8.49 -9.84 -2.64
C LEU A 178 -9.81 -9.12 -2.29
N GLN A 179 -10.37 -9.40 -1.11
CA GLN A 179 -11.60 -8.76 -0.63
C GLN A 179 -11.41 -7.29 -0.25
N ASP A 180 -10.24 -6.93 0.28
CA ASP A 180 -9.87 -5.53 0.50
C ASP A 180 -9.50 -4.89 -0.84
N ALA A 181 -10.54 -4.39 -1.53
CA ALA A 181 -10.40 -3.72 -2.81
C ALA A 181 -9.42 -2.56 -2.77
N LYS A 182 -9.29 -1.83 -1.65
CA LYS A 182 -8.32 -0.73 -1.58
C LYS A 182 -6.89 -1.29 -1.57
N LEU A 183 -6.62 -2.29 -0.73
CA LEU A 183 -5.29 -2.90 -0.65
C LEU A 183 -4.88 -3.55 -1.98
N ALA A 184 -5.77 -4.36 -2.58
CA ALA A 184 -5.51 -5.01 -3.85
C ALA A 184 -5.22 -3.98 -4.96
N HIS A 185 -6.01 -2.91 -5.01
CA HIS A 185 -5.87 -1.83 -5.99
C HIS A 185 -4.57 -1.04 -5.81
N GLU A 186 -4.10 -0.85 -4.58
CA GLU A 186 -2.78 -0.26 -4.30
C GLU A 186 -1.65 -1.19 -4.76
N LEU A 187 -1.69 -2.46 -4.38
CA LEU A 187 -0.64 -3.44 -4.73
C LEU A 187 -0.52 -3.70 -6.24
N VAL A 188 -1.63 -3.63 -6.98
CA VAL A 188 -1.65 -3.90 -8.43
C VAL A 188 -1.18 -2.71 -9.26
N LEU A 189 -1.62 -1.50 -8.91
CA LEU A 189 -1.40 -0.29 -9.70
C LEU A 189 -0.13 0.49 -9.34
N ASP A 190 0.32 0.39 -8.10
CA ASP A 190 1.57 1.01 -7.66
C ASP A 190 2.71 -0.03 -7.62
N PRO A 191 3.54 -0.14 -8.67
CA PRO A 191 4.68 -1.04 -8.66
C PRO A 191 5.79 -0.55 -7.71
N ASP A 192 5.79 0.73 -7.33
CA ASP A 192 6.79 1.32 -6.46
C ASP A 192 6.42 1.18 -4.98
N LEU A 193 5.20 0.71 -4.68
CA LEU A 193 4.74 0.47 -3.32
C LEU A 193 5.61 -0.58 -2.63
N ARG A 194 6.48 -0.13 -1.74
CA ARG A 194 7.41 -0.99 -0.99
C ARG A 194 7.25 -0.77 0.49
N LEU A 195 7.57 -1.81 1.24
CA LEU A 195 7.73 -1.76 2.68
C LEU A 195 9.00 -0.97 2.97
N GLU A 196 8.81 0.23 3.48
CA GLU A 196 9.90 1.09 3.93
C GLU A 196 10.17 0.86 5.42
N PRO A 197 11.43 0.96 5.86
CA PRO A 197 11.74 1.00 7.28
C PRO A 197 11.04 2.20 7.91
N ALA A 198 10.55 2.05 9.15
CA ALA A 198 9.92 3.15 9.88
C ALA A 198 10.88 4.35 9.96
N ALA A 199 10.58 5.39 9.19
CA ALA A 199 11.46 6.54 9.06
C ALA A 199 11.51 7.33 10.38
N SER A 200 12.67 7.91 10.70
CA SER A 200 12.88 8.65 11.96
C SER A 200 11.96 9.86 12.14
N ASN A 201 11.42 10.38 11.03
CA ASN A 201 10.44 11.46 11.02
C ASN A 201 9.01 11.00 11.35
N THR A 202 8.75 9.69 11.38
CA THR A 202 7.46 9.13 11.81
C THR A 202 7.46 8.94 13.32
N LEU A 203 6.29 9.11 13.97
CA LEU A 203 6.16 8.88 15.42
C LEU A 203 6.58 7.45 15.79
N ALA A 204 6.17 6.46 15.00
CA ALA A 204 6.52 5.06 15.22
C ALA A 204 8.03 4.82 15.11
N GLY A 205 8.69 5.38 14.09
CA GLY A 205 10.14 5.30 13.92
C GLY A 205 10.91 6.00 15.04
N ALA A 206 10.48 7.20 15.44
CA ALA A 206 11.07 7.94 16.56
C ALA A 206 10.95 7.20 17.89
N VAL A 207 9.78 6.62 18.18
CA VAL A 207 9.56 5.79 19.38
C VAL A 207 10.43 4.53 19.32
N GLN A 208 10.47 3.83 18.19
CA GLN A 208 11.27 2.62 18.04
C GLN A 208 12.78 2.90 18.22
N GLN A 209 13.29 4.01 17.66
CA GLN A 209 14.68 4.44 17.85
C GLN A 209 14.97 4.81 19.31
N ALA A 210 14.06 5.54 19.97
CA ALA A 210 14.21 5.91 21.37
C ALA A 210 14.25 4.68 22.29
N VAL A 211 13.35 3.72 22.06
CA VAL A 211 13.30 2.45 22.82
C VAL A 211 14.56 1.63 22.59
N ALA A 212 15.00 1.45 21.33
CA ALA A 212 16.22 0.72 21.02
C ALA A 212 17.45 1.38 21.66
N LYS A 213 17.56 2.71 21.56
CA LYS A 213 18.65 3.47 22.17
C LYS A 213 18.66 3.34 23.70
N ALA A 214 17.49 3.41 24.34
CA ALA A 214 17.37 3.24 25.79
C ALA A 214 17.78 1.82 26.22
N PHE A 215 17.38 0.81 25.45
CA PHE A 215 17.73 -0.60 25.69
C PHE A 215 19.25 -0.83 25.61
N PHE A 216 19.91 -0.40 24.54
CA PHE A 216 21.37 -0.56 24.42
C PHE A 216 22.15 0.29 25.42
N ALA A 217 21.63 1.46 25.81
CA ALA A 217 22.22 2.27 26.89
C ALA A 217 22.14 1.55 28.24
N HIS A 218 21.04 0.85 28.51
CA HIS A 218 20.88 0.04 29.71
C HIS A 218 21.87 -1.13 29.74
N ILE A 219 21.99 -1.88 28.63
CA ILE A 219 22.96 -2.98 28.51
C ILE A 219 24.40 -2.49 28.70
N LYS A 220 24.74 -1.34 28.10
CA LYS A 220 26.07 -0.72 28.27
C LYS A 220 26.35 -0.40 29.74
N GLN A 221 25.34 0.06 30.49
CA GLN A 221 25.46 0.34 31.91
C GLN A 221 25.59 -0.93 32.76
N GLU A 222 24.85 -1.98 32.45
CA GLU A 222 24.92 -3.26 33.18
C GLU A 222 26.22 -4.00 32.94
N ILE A 223 26.72 -4.03 31.70
CA ILE A 223 28.05 -4.57 31.41
C ILE A 223 29.11 -3.76 32.17
N ALA A 224 28.96 -2.43 32.25
CA ALA A 224 29.85 -1.59 33.05
C ALA A 224 29.84 -1.93 34.56
N GLN A 225 28.74 -2.51 35.07
CA GLN A 225 28.58 -3.01 36.44
C GLN A 225 29.04 -4.47 36.60
N GLY A 226 29.53 -5.10 35.54
CA GLY A 226 30.00 -6.48 35.54
C GLY A 226 28.90 -7.53 35.30
N ASN A 227 27.68 -7.11 34.97
CA ASN A 227 26.60 -8.01 34.60
C ASN A 227 26.59 -8.24 33.07
N ASN A 228 26.91 -9.47 32.66
CA ASN A 228 27.07 -9.86 31.26
C ASN A 228 25.92 -10.75 30.74
N ASP A 229 24.83 -10.92 31.50
CA ASP A 229 23.73 -11.84 31.17
C ASP A 229 23.07 -11.54 29.81
N HIS A 230 23.04 -10.25 29.43
CA HIS A 230 22.44 -9.79 28.17
C HIS A 230 23.18 -10.25 26.90
N VAL A 231 24.45 -10.65 26.99
CA VAL A 231 25.25 -11.09 25.83
C VAL A 231 24.64 -12.34 25.18
N LEU A 232 24.22 -13.31 26.00
CA LEU A 232 23.57 -14.53 25.52
C LEU A 232 22.22 -14.22 24.86
N GLY A 233 21.45 -13.31 25.44
CA GLY A 233 20.17 -12.86 24.90
C GLY A 233 20.33 -12.19 23.53
N ILE A 234 21.32 -11.32 23.37
CA ILE A 234 21.60 -10.66 22.08
C ILE A 234 21.98 -11.67 21.00
N LEU A 235 22.88 -12.62 21.29
CA LEU A 235 23.28 -13.64 20.31
C LEU A 235 22.12 -14.56 19.93
N THR A 236 21.27 -14.90 20.90
CA THR A 236 20.04 -15.68 20.67
C THR A 236 19.07 -14.90 19.78
N GLN A 237 18.90 -13.60 20.04
CA GLN A 237 18.06 -12.74 19.21
C GLN A 237 18.61 -12.60 17.80
N LEU A 238 19.92 -12.40 17.64
CA LEU A 238 20.57 -12.34 16.33
C LEU A 238 20.38 -13.62 15.52
N ARG A 239 20.45 -14.79 16.18
CA ARG A 239 20.10 -16.07 15.55
C ARG A 239 18.64 -16.07 15.08
N LEU A 240 17.71 -15.66 15.94
CA LEU A 240 16.29 -15.60 15.58
C LEU A 240 16.03 -14.63 14.42
N ASP A 241 16.70 -13.48 14.41
CA ASP A 241 16.59 -12.51 13.33
C ASP A 241 17.15 -13.06 12.02
N MET A 242 18.33 -13.69 12.05
CA MET A 242 18.90 -14.38 10.88
C MET A 242 17.96 -15.46 10.34
N HIS A 243 17.23 -16.14 11.22
CA HIS A 243 16.26 -17.15 10.80
C HIS A 243 15.09 -16.61 9.99
N THR A 244 14.83 -15.30 10.05
CA THR A 244 13.78 -14.65 9.24
C THR A 244 14.22 -14.38 7.81
N ILE A 245 15.53 -14.36 7.53
CA ILE A 245 16.08 -14.07 6.20
C ILE A 245 16.70 -15.31 5.55
N VAL A 246 17.18 -16.27 6.33
CA VAL A 246 17.84 -17.48 5.82
C VAL A 246 16.82 -18.60 5.55
N PRO A 247 16.79 -19.17 4.32
CA PRO A 247 15.89 -20.26 3.98
C PRO A 247 16.03 -21.48 4.91
N PRO A 248 14.93 -22.15 5.30
CA PRO A 248 14.94 -23.20 6.32
C PRO A 248 15.79 -24.43 5.94
N SER A 249 15.89 -24.76 4.65
CA SER A 249 16.60 -25.94 4.13
C SER A 249 18.00 -25.63 3.59
N SER A 250 18.60 -24.51 3.97
CA SER A 250 19.90 -24.08 3.47
C SER A 250 21.07 -24.56 4.34
N HIS A 251 22.23 -24.86 3.73
CA HIS A 251 23.46 -25.16 4.49
C HIS A 251 23.87 -24.02 5.44
N GLN A 252 23.57 -22.78 5.05
CA GLN A 252 23.74 -21.61 5.89
C GLN A 252 22.90 -21.69 7.17
N ARG A 253 21.67 -22.21 7.09
CA ARG A 253 20.78 -22.42 8.25
C ARG A 253 21.39 -23.42 9.23
N GLU A 254 21.84 -24.57 8.72
CA GLU A 254 22.49 -25.60 9.54
C GLU A 254 23.76 -25.08 10.22
N THR A 255 24.57 -24.31 9.49
CA THR A 255 25.79 -23.70 10.04
C THR A 255 25.46 -22.69 11.15
N LEU A 256 24.45 -21.85 10.94
CA LEU A 256 23.99 -20.91 11.98
C LEU A 256 23.46 -21.64 13.20
N ASP A 257 22.64 -22.68 13.02
CA ASP A 257 22.07 -23.46 14.12
C ASP A 257 23.15 -24.17 14.95
N ARG A 258 24.17 -24.73 14.28
CA ARG A 258 25.31 -25.38 14.95
C ARG A 258 26.18 -24.38 15.72
N GLU A 259 26.52 -23.26 15.10
CA GLU A 259 27.47 -22.30 15.67
C GLU A 259 26.81 -21.36 16.68
N LEU A 260 25.52 -21.05 16.54
CA LEU A 260 24.77 -20.15 17.44
C LEU A 260 23.75 -20.91 18.30
N ASP A 261 24.02 -22.17 18.63
CA ASP A 261 23.19 -22.93 19.55
C ASP A 261 23.19 -22.30 20.96
N PRO A 262 22.02 -22.01 21.58
CA PRO A 262 21.95 -21.31 22.86
C PRO A 262 22.57 -22.10 24.01
N GLU A 263 22.43 -23.43 24.02
CA GLU A 263 23.01 -24.27 25.07
C GLU A 263 24.54 -24.31 24.93
N TRP A 264 25.01 -24.41 23.69
CA TRP A 264 26.43 -24.35 23.37
C TRP A 264 27.04 -22.99 23.74
N ILE A 265 26.43 -21.87 23.33
CA ILE A 265 26.90 -20.52 23.65
C ILE A 265 26.91 -20.33 25.18
N ALA A 266 25.87 -20.75 25.90
CA ALA A 266 25.81 -20.65 27.36
C ALA A 266 26.97 -21.43 28.03
N THR A 267 27.29 -22.61 27.50
CA THR A 267 28.42 -23.42 27.97
C THR A 267 29.77 -22.78 27.65
N GLN A 268 29.92 -22.16 26.48
CA GLN A 268 31.15 -21.41 26.14
C GLN A 268 31.31 -20.18 27.02
N PHE A 269 30.22 -19.51 27.36
CA PHE A 269 30.21 -18.33 28.22
C PHE A 269 30.61 -18.66 29.66
N SER A 270 30.03 -19.70 30.26
CA SER A 270 30.36 -20.12 31.63
C SER A 270 31.82 -20.57 31.80
N ASN A 271 32.40 -21.15 30.74
CA ASN A 271 33.81 -21.56 30.70
C ASN A 271 34.76 -20.43 30.26
N GLY A 272 34.25 -19.22 29.99
CA GLY A 272 35.06 -18.07 29.53
C GLY A 272 35.70 -18.26 28.14
N ALA A 273 35.15 -19.16 27.31
CA ALA A 273 35.67 -19.52 25.99
C ALA A 273 34.83 -18.92 24.82
N LEU A 274 33.83 -18.09 25.12
CA LEU A 274 32.95 -17.49 24.09
C LEU A 274 33.67 -16.41 23.29
N ASP A 275 33.87 -16.65 22.00
CA ASP A 275 34.39 -15.65 21.05
C ASP A 275 33.25 -14.91 20.34
N VAL A 276 32.84 -13.77 20.91
CA VAL A 276 31.77 -12.92 20.36
C VAL A 276 32.15 -12.36 18.99
N HIS A 277 33.42 -12.02 18.76
CA HIS A 277 33.90 -11.50 17.47
C HIS A 277 33.69 -12.52 16.35
N ALA A 278 34.07 -13.78 16.59
CA ALA A 278 33.87 -14.85 15.62
C ALA A 278 32.38 -15.08 15.29
N LYS A 279 31.50 -15.00 16.31
CA LYS A 279 30.04 -15.17 16.11
C LYS A 279 29.43 -14.01 15.31
N LEU A 280 29.77 -12.76 15.61
CA LEU A 280 29.28 -11.60 14.85
C LEU A 280 29.82 -11.60 13.41
N ARG A 281 31.09 -11.99 13.22
CA ARG A 281 31.67 -12.15 11.89
C ARG A 281 30.95 -13.23 11.08
N LEU A 282 30.62 -14.37 11.69
CA LEU A 282 29.82 -15.41 11.05
C LEU A 282 28.47 -14.85 10.59
N ILE A 283 27.75 -14.16 11.46
CA ILE A 283 26.44 -13.55 11.15
C ILE A 283 26.55 -12.60 9.94
N LEU A 284 27.54 -11.70 9.94
CA LEU A 284 27.77 -10.75 8.84
C LEU A 284 28.07 -11.46 7.51
N LEU A 285 28.91 -12.50 7.52
CA LEU A 285 29.24 -13.27 6.32
C LEU A 285 28.05 -14.07 5.82
N THR A 286 27.24 -14.64 6.71
CA THR A 286 26.01 -15.32 6.33
C THR A 286 25.00 -14.34 5.76
N ALA A 287 24.82 -13.16 6.38
CA ALA A 287 23.97 -12.09 5.85
C ALA A 287 24.39 -11.68 4.44
N ARG A 288 25.70 -11.53 4.19
CA ARG A 288 26.25 -11.23 2.85
C ARG A 288 25.84 -12.25 1.80
N SER A 289 25.80 -13.53 2.17
CA SER A 289 25.47 -14.59 1.21
C SER A 289 23.99 -14.64 0.83
N VAL A 290 23.10 -13.96 1.58
CA VAL A 290 21.65 -14.02 1.39
C VAL A 290 21.05 -12.67 0.99
N CYS A 291 21.72 -11.55 1.28
CA CYS A 291 21.20 -10.21 0.96
C CYS A 291 21.39 -9.81 -0.51
N ALA A 292 20.67 -8.75 -0.93
CA ALA A 292 20.86 -8.14 -2.24
C ALA A 292 22.22 -7.39 -2.34
N PRO A 293 22.84 -7.32 -3.53
CA PRO A 293 24.17 -6.70 -3.72
C PRO A 293 24.28 -5.25 -3.25
N ILE A 294 23.16 -4.51 -3.21
CA ILE A 294 23.11 -3.12 -2.72
C ILE A 294 23.50 -3.00 -1.24
N ARG A 295 23.42 -4.10 -0.47
CA ARG A 295 23.75 -4.14 0.96
C ARG A 295 25.20 -4.52 1.24
N ASP A 296 25.95 -5.00 0.25
CA ASP A 296 27.33 -5.47 0.43
C ASP A 296 28.23 -4.39 1.03
N GLY A 297 28.08 -3.13 0.60
CA GLY A 297 28.87 -2.01 1.12
C GLY A 297 28.63 -1.73 2.60
N ALA A 298 27.40 -1.91 3.10
CA ALA A 298 27.09 -1.76 4.53
C ALA A 298 27.71 -2.90 5.35
N ILE A 299 27.70 -4.13 4.81
CA ILE A 299 28.32 -5.29 5.44
C ILE A 299 29.83 -5.14 5.51
N ASP A 300 30.46 -4.66 4.43
CA ASP A 300 31.91 -4.40 4.39
C ASP A 300 32.33 -3.33 5.41
N SER A 301 31.51 -2.28 5.58
CA SER A 301 31.72 -1.28 6.63
C SER A 301 31.67 -1.91 8.03
N LEU A 302 30.67 -2.74 8.32
CA LEU A 302 30.53 -3.41 9.62
C LEU A 302 31.65 -4.42 9.88
N LEU A 303 32.09 -5.18 8.88
CA LEU A 303 33.22 -6.09 8.99
C LEU A 303 34.53 -5.32 9.28
N GLY A 304 34.72 -4.15 8.67
CA GLY A 304 35.85 -3.27 8.93
C GLY A 304 35.85 -2.71 10.35
N GLN A 305 34.69 -2.23 10.83
CA GLN A 305 34.54 -1.75 12.20
C GLN A 305 34.78 -2.87 13.22
N LEU A 306 34.20 -4.05 12.99
CA LEU A 306 34.37 -5.22 13.86
C LEU A 306 35.84 -5.66 13.96
N ALA A 307 36.59 -5.59 12.85
CA ALA A 307 38.03 -5.90 12.85
C ALA A 307 38.90 -4.85 13.58
N ALA A 308 38.42 -3.61 13.71
CA ALA A 308 39.13 -2.52 14.37
C ALA A 308 38.96 -2.51 15.91
N VAL A 309 37.95 -3.21 16.44
CA VAL A 309 37.70 -3.30 17.88
C VAL A 309 38.89 -3.96 18.58
N ASN A 310 39.39 -3.31 19.63
CA ASN A 310 40.51 -3.84 20.41
C ASN A 310 40.03 -4.92 21.41
N PHE A 311 40.02 -6.18 20.97
CA PHE A 311 39.63 -7.33 21.80
C PHE A 311 40.65 -7.67 22.91
N SER A 312 41.91 -7.27 22.77
CA SER A 312 42.92 -7.52 23.81
C SER A 312 42.58 -6.80 25.12
N ALA A 313 41.99 -5.60 25.03
CA ALA A 313 41.54 -4.83 26.18
C ALA A 313 40.33 -5.44 26.92
N LEU A 314 39.56 -6.32 26.25
CA LEU A 314 38.44 -7.05 26.85
C LEU A 314 38.91 -8.30 27.62
N ALA A 315 40.01 -8.93 27.20
CA ALA A 315 40.55 -10.14 27.83
C ALA A 315 41.21 -9.88 29.19
N ASP A 316 41.79 -8.70 29.40
CA ASP A 316 42.48 -8.32 30.65
C ASP A 316 41.52 -8.10 31.85
N THR A 317 40.21 -8.11 31.60
CA THR A 317 39.16 -7.87 32.61
C THR A 317 39.01 -9.01 33.62
N HIS A 318 39.35 -10.26 33.24
CA HIS A 318 39.28 -11.43 34.12
C HIS A 318 40.35 -11.44 35.25
N LYS A 319 41.37 -10.58 35.19
CA LYS A 319 42.44 -10.50 36.21
C LYS A 319 42.24 -9.38 37.24
N ALA A 320 41.30 -8.46 37.05
CA ALA A 320 41.08 -7.36 37.97
C ALA A 320 40.22 -7.79 39.16
N THR A 321 40.84 -7.88 40.35
CA THR A 321 40.19 -8.28 41.62
C THR A 321 39.17 -7.24 42.14
N THR A 322 39.07 -6.08 41.47
CA THR A 322 38.10 -5.01 41.74
C THR A 322 37.16 -4.95 40.55
N GLY A 323 35.88 -5.30 40.73
CA GLY A 323 34.87 -5.47 39.68
C GLY A 323 34.45 -4.24 38.87
N ALA A 324 35.38 -3.31 38.57
CA ALA A 324 35.17 -2.17 37.69
C ALA A 324 36.02 -2.32 36.43
N LEU A 325 35.36 -2.24 35.26
CA LEU A 325 36.02 -2.25 33.95
C LEU A 325 36.97 -1.06 33.78
N SER A 326 38.12 -1.29 33.14
CA SER A 326 39.01 -0.23 32.64
C SER A 326 38.26 0.66 31.64
N ASP A 327 38.60 1.95 31.57
CA ASP A 327 37.96 2.87 30.62
C ASP A 327 38.18 2.48 29.16
N ALA A 328 39.31 1.84 28.84
CA ALA A 328 39.57 1.25 27.52
C ALA A 328 38.62 0.08 27.22
N ALA A 329 38.37 -0.80 28.20
CA ALA A 329 37.44 -1.92 28.05
C ALA A 329 35.99 -1.43 27.89
N LYS A 330 35.58 -0.39 28.63
CA LYS A 330 34.26 0.25 28.48
C LYS A 330 34.05 0.84 27.07
N SER A 331 35.11 1.41 26.47
CA SER A 331 35.05 1.91 25.09
C SER A 331 34.85 0.76 24.10
N SER A 332 35.67 -0.30 24.18
CA SER A 332 35.54 -1.47 23.29
C SER A 332 34.18 -2.17 23.42
N VAL A 333 33.61 -2.29 24.64
CA VAL A 333 32.24 -2.81 24.84
C VAL A 333 31.22 -1.90 24.16
N GLY A 334 31.38 -0.58 24.27
CA GLY A 334 30.52 0.40 23.62
C GLY A 334 30.51 0.24 22.10
N GLU A 335 31.69 0.16 21.49
CA GLU A 335 31.86 -0.06 20.04
C GLU A 335 31.23 -1.38 19.61
N LEU A 336 31.43 -2.46 20.37
CA LEU A 336 30.85 -3.77 20.06
C LEU A 336 29.31 -3.77 20.12
N LEU A 337 28.72 -3.08 21.09
CA LEU A 337 27.26 -2.92 21.19
C LEU A 337 26.69 -2.08 20.05
N GLU A 338 27.40 -1.02 19.65
CA GLU A 338 27.02 -0.19 18.50
C GLU A 338 27.05 -1.01 17.20
N ILE A 339 28.11 -1.77 16.96
CA ILE A 339 28.20 -2.70 15.83
C ILE A 339 27.07 -3.72 15.87
N THR A 340 26.78 -4.29 17.05
CA THR A 340 25.71 -5.27 17.20
C THR A 340 24.33 -4.68 16.90
N GLN A 341 24.07 -3.45 17.35
CA GLN A 341 22.86 -2.72 17.02
C GLN A 341 22.74 -2.49 15.50
N GLU A 342 23.82 -2.10 14.84
CA GLU A 342 23.85 -1.92 13.40
C GLU A 342 23.63 -3.24 12.63
N ILE A 343 24.16 -4.37 13.13
CA ILE A 343 23.89 -5.70 12.57
C ILE A 343 22.40 -6.04 12.67
N MET A 344 21.75 -5.80 13.81
CA MET A 344 20.30 -6.04 13.96
C MET A 344 19.49 -5.18 12.97
N LEU A 345 19.87 -3.90 12.81
CA LEU A 345 19.23 -3.01 11.84
C LEU A 345 19.45 -3.47 10.41
N LEU A 346 20.65 -3.96 10.08
CA LEU A 346 20.96 -4.54 8.78
C LEU A 346 20.08 -5.76 8.50
N ILE A 347 20.00 -6.73 9.41
CA ILE A 347 19.17 -7.93 9.23
C ILE A 347 17.70 -7.55 9.01
N ARG A 348 17.19 -6.59 9.78
CA ARG A 348 15.84 -6.06 9.59
C ARG A 348 15.63 -5.46 8.20
N ASN A 349 16.59 -4.70 7.70
CA ASN A 349 16.53 -4.13 6.35
C ASN A 349 16.58 -5.21 5.26
N VAL A 350 17.44 -6.23 5.43
CA VAL A 350 17.51 -7.38 4.52
C VAL A 350 16.19 -8.15 4.51
N ARG A 351 15.54 -8.30 5.67
CA ARG A 351 14.21 -8.90 5.77
C ARG A 351 13.17 -8.10 4.99
N LEU A 352 13.19 -6.77 5.08
CA LEU A 352 12.30 -5.90 4.28
C LEU A 352 12.57 -6.05 2.78
N ASP A 353 13.83 -6.14 2.37
CA ASP A 353 14.21 -6.36 0.97
C ASP A 353 13.63 -7.71 0.47
N ALA A 354 13.75 -8.77 1.27
CA ALA A 354 13.22 -10.10 0.95
C ALA A 354 11.69 -10.10 0.85
N LEU A 355 10.99 -9.46 1.80
CA LEU A 355 9.53 -9.33 1.78
C LEU A 355 9.04 -8.52 0.58
N ASN A 356 9.72 -7.40 0.26
CA ASN A 356 9.40 -6.61 -0.94
C ASN A 356 9.56 -7.42 -2.22
N HIS A 357 10.63 -8.22 -2.31
CA HIS A 357 10.82 -9.14 -3.44
C HIS A 357 9.72 -10.20 -3.52
N GLN A 358 9.29 -10.78 -2.39
CA GLN A 358 8.18 -11.74 -2.35
C GLN A 358 6.84 -11.09 -2.74
N LEU A 359 6.59 -9.84 -2.34
CA LEU A 359 5.44 -9.08 -2.81
C LEU A 359 5.46 -8.92 -4.34
N ASP A 360 6.63 -8.60 -4.91
CA ASP A 360 6.82 -8.45 -6.37
C ASP A 360 6.69 -9.77 -7.15
N ALA A 361 7.30 -10.84 -6.65
CA ALA A 361 7.43 -12.10 -7.37
C ALA A 361 6.22 -13.03 -7.19
N THR A 362 5.57 -12.99 -6.03
CA THR A 362 4.51 -13.96 -5.67
C THR A 362 3.14 -13.29 -5.58
N VAL A 363 3.01 -12.25 -4.76
CA VAL A 363 1.70 -11.65 -4.42
C VAL A 363 1.11 -10.84 -5.58
N ARG A 364 1.88 -9.90 -6.15
CA ARG A 364 1.40 -9.02 -7.23
C ARG A 364 0.95 -9.77 -8.49
N PRO A 365 1.70 -10.78 -9.00
CA PRO A 365 1.26 -11.53 -10.17
C PRO A 365 -0.05 -12.27 -9.94
N TRP A 366 -0.19 -12.93 -8.78
CA TRP A 366 -1.42 -13.62 -8.41
C TRP A 366 -2.60 -12.65 -8.30
N LEU A 367 -2.42 -11.51 -7.61
CA LEU A 367 -3.46 -10.48 -7.51
C LEU A 367 -3.89 -9.97 -8.89
N ARG A 368 -2.96 -9.70 -9.81
CA ARG A 368 -3.28 -9.23 -11.17
C ARG A 368 -4.17 -10.19 -11.95
N ILE A 369 -4.01 -11.50 -11.74
CA ILE A 369 -4.82 -12.52 -12.40
C ILE A 369 -6.25 -12.53 -11.85
N HIS A 370 -6.41 -12.48 -10.53
CA HIS A 370 -7.70 -12.72 -9.87
C HIS A 370 -8.52 -11.45 -9.58
N ILE A 371 -7.87 -10.28 -9.43
CA ILE A 371 -8.57 -9.04 -9.06
C ILE A 371 -9.57 -8.57 -10.13
N VAL A 372 -9.24 -8.78 -11.41
CA VAL A 372 -10.09 -8.33 -12.52
C VAL A 372 -11.40 -9.11 -12.54
N GLU A 373 -11.34 -10.45 -12.44
CA GLU A 373 -12.53 -11.29 -12.36
C GLU A 373 -13.38 -10.95 -11.11
N TYR A 374 -12.72 -10.70 -9.98
CA TYR A 374 -13.38 -10.35 -8.72
C TYR A 374 -14.11 -9.01 -8.82
N GLU A 375 -13.46 -7.95 -9.29
CA GLU A 375 -14.08 -6.63 -9.44
C GLU A 375 -15.18 -6.61 -10.50
N GLN A 376 -15.00 -7.30 -11.62
CA GLN A 376 -16.05 -7.47 -12.64
C GLN A 376 -17.31 -8.09 -12.05
N THR A 377 -17.14 -9.16 -11.27
CA THR A 377 -18.25 -9.87 -10.63
C THR A 377 -18.95 -8.99 -9.61
N LYS A 378 -18.18 -8.26 -8.78
CA LYS A 378 -18.71 -7.31 -7.81
C LYS A 378 -19.49 -6.18 -8.50
N MET A 379 -18.97 -5.64 -9.60
CA MET A 379 -19.65 -4.60 -10.38
C MET A 379 -20.93 -5.15 -11.04
N ALA A 380 -20.91 -6.36 -11.60
CA ALA A 380 -22.10 -7.00 -12.16
C ALA A 380 -23.20 -7.13 -11.09
N GLN A 381 -22.83 -7.56 -9.88
CA GLN A 381 -23.76 -7.60 -8.75
C GLN A 381 -24.28 -6.22 -8.35
N LEU A 382 -23.45 -5.18 -8.34
CA LEU A 382 -23.90 -3.81 -8.06
C LEU A 382 -24.92 -3.33 -9.10
N LEU A 383 -24.72 -3.68 -10.37
CA LEU A 383 -25.66 -3.34 -11.45
C LEU A 383 -26.97 -4.15 -11.37
N GLU A 384 -26.90 -5.44 -11.03
CA GLU A 384 -28.06 -6.33 -10.91
C GLU A 384 -28.88 -6.09 -9.65
N SER A 385 -28.22 -5.77 -8.53
CA SER A 385 -28.88 -5.67 -7.22
C SER A 385 -29.83 -4.48 -7.08
N GLN A 386 -29.84 -3.50 -8.00
CA GLN A 386 -30.77 -2.35 -8.03
C GLN A 386 -31.20 -1.82 -6.64
N CYS A 387 -30.26 -1.69 -5.70
CA CYS A 387 -30.56 -1.28 -4.33
C CYS A 387 -30.33 0.23 -4.13
N GLN A 388 -31.41 0.95 -3.77
CA GLN A 388 -31.48 2.31 -3.15
C GLN A 388 -30.71 3.49 -3.81
N GLY A 389 -31.28 4.69 -3.66
CA GLY A 389 -30.99 5.87 -4.50
C GLY A 389 -29.52 6.30 -4.66
N ASP A 390 -28.67 6.06 -3.67
CA ASP A 390 -27.25 6.45 -3.75
C ASP A 390 -26.48 5.65 -4.81
N ILE A 391 -26.72 4.34 -4.94
CA ILE A 391 -26.04 3.48 -5.93
C ILE A 391 -26.55 3.82 -7.34
N GLN A 392 -27.85 4.09 -7.49
CA GLN A 392 -28.43 4.49 -8.77
C GLN A 392 -27.88 5.84 -9.25
N LEU A 393 -27.75 6.82 -8.35
CA LEU A 393 -27.10 8.09 -8.65
C LEU A 393 -25.64 7.88 -9.07
N ALA A 394 -24.93 6.97 -8.41
CA ALA A 394 -23.55 6.64 -8.70
C ALA A 394 -23.38 6.02 -10.11
N VAL A 395 -24.24 5.06 -10.47
CA VAL A 395 -24.28 4.46 -11.82
C VAL A 395 -24.64 5.50 -12.88
N ALA A 396 -25.62 6.38 -12.59
CA ALA A 396 -26.02 7.47 -13.49
C ALA A 396 -24.86 8.44 -13.76
N LYS A 397 -24.12 8.87 -12.73
CA LYS A 397 -22.94 9.74 -12.87
C LYS A 397 -21.90 9.18 -13.83
N THR A 398 -21.60 7.89 -13.73
CA THR A 398 -20.58 7.24 -14.57
C THR A 398 -21.08 7.09 -16.02
N THR A 399 -22.38 6.81 -16.17
CA THR A 399 -23.04 6.74 -17.48
C THR A 399 -23.06 8.11 -18.17
N ASP A 400 -23.41 9.17 -17.45
CA ASP A 400 -23.45 10.53 -17.96
C ASP A 400 -22.05 11.04 -18.33
N TRP A 401 -21.05 10.76 -17.50
CA TRP A 401 -19.65 11.07 -17.81
C TRP A 401 -19.20 10.46 -19.15
N MET A 402 -19.48 9.17 -19.37
CA MET A 402 -19.18 8.51 -20.65
C MET A 402 -20.01 9.07 -21.82
N ARG A 403 -21.30 9.37 -21.59
CA ARG A 403 -22.18 9.89 -22.64
C ARG A 403 -21.77 11.29 -23.11
N ILE A 404 -21.30 12.15 -22.20
CA ILE A 404 -20.79 13.48 -22.55
C ILE A 404 -19.61 13.36 -23.54
N ALA A 405 -18.67 12.44 -23.29
CA ALA A 405 -17.56 12.20 -24.22
C ALA A 405 -18.06 11.66 -25.58
N ALA A 406 -19.00 10.71 -25.57
CA ALA A 406 -19.59 10.15 -26.79
C ALA A 406 -20.31 11.21 -27.65
N MET A 407 -21.01 12.15 -27.01
CA MET A 407 -21.70 13.26 -27.69
C MET A 407 -20.72 14.23 -28.34
N ARG A 408 -19.56 14.47 -27.73
CA ARG A 408 -18.52 15.34 -28.29
C ARG A 408 -17.90 14.72 -29.54
N GLU A 409 -17.58 13.42 -29.49
CA GLU A 409 -17.04 12.69 -30.64
C GLU A 409 -18.03 12.61 -31.81
N SER A 410 -19.31 12.35 -31.54
CA SER A 410 -20.32 12.27 -32.60
C SER A 410 -20.63 13.62 -33.28
N SER A 411 -20.31 14.75 -32.63
CA SER A 411 -20.43 16.09 -33.21
C SER A 411 -19.27 16.49 -34.14
N ALA A 412 -18.21 15.67 -34.22
CA ALA A 412 -17.05 15.96 -35.05
C ALA A 412 -17.34 15.66 -36.54
N PRO A 413 -16.99 16.57 -37.50
CA PRO A 413 -17.41 16.45 -38.91
C PRO A 413 -16.85 15.25 -39.70
N CYS A 414 -15.90 14.49 -39.13
CA CYS A 414 -15.17 13.41 -39.78
C CYS A 414 -14.72 12.38 -38.75
N SER A 415 -15.60 11.48 -38.30
CA SER A 415 -15.20 10.35 -37.45
C SER A 415 -15.61 9.02 -38.08
N SER A 416 -14.64 8.09 -38.16
CA SER A 416 -14.88 6.64 -38.28
C SER A 416 -15.77 6.15 -37.12
N PRO A 417 -16.34 4.92 -37.17
CA PRO A 417 -17.04 4.38 -36.01
C PRO A 417 -16.15 4.42 -34.77
N THR A 418 -16.55 5.23 -33.79
CA THR A 418 -15.80 5.45 -32.56
C THR A 418 -15.93 4.20 -31.68
N THR A 419 -14.82 3.57 -31.30
CA THR A 419 -14.85 2.40 -30.40
C THR A 419 -15.20 2.85 -28.97
N ALA A 420 -15.89 2.02 -28.18
CA ALA A 420 -16.17 2.28 -26.75
C ALA A 420 -14.90 2.68 -25.98
N LYS A 421 -13.78 2.06 -26.35
CA LYS A 421 -12.47 2.34 -25.78
C LYS A 421 -12.00 3.77 -26.07
N HIS A 422 -12.17 4.24 -27.30
CA HIS A 422 -11.79 5.60 -27.67
C HIS A 422 -12.62 6.63 -26.89
N VAL A 423 -13.94 6.41 -26.80
CA VAL A 423 -14.84 7.24 -25.97
C VAL A 423 -14.40 7.24 -24.50
N PHE A 424 -14.01 6.08 -23.98
CA PHE A 424 -13.49 5.96 -22.61
C PHE A 424 -12.19 6.76 -22.42
N VAL A 425 -11.20 6.59 -23.30
CA VAL A 425 -9.94 7.34 -23.21
C VAL A 425 -10.20 8.84 -23.29
N GLU A 426 -11.08 9.28 -24.19
CA GLU A 426 -11.48 10.67 -24.35
C GLU A 426 -12.11 11.22 -23.06
N ALA A 427 -13.02 10.46 -22.43
CA ALA A 427 -13.66 10.81 -21.16
C ALA A 427 -12.65 10.90 -20.00
N VAL A 428 -11.64 10.03 -19.98
CA VAL A 428 -10.56 10.06 -18.98
C VAL A 428 -9.66 11.27 -19.19
N LEU A 429 -9.31 11.59 -20.43
CA LEU A 429 -8.51 12.77 -20.73
C LEU A 429 -9.26 14.05 -20.38
N ASP A 430 -10.58 14.13 -20.62
CA ASP A 430 -11.40 15.26 -20.16
C ASP A 430 -11.31 15.48 -18.64
N MET A 431 -11.28 14.38 -17.87
CA MET A 431 -11.09 14.43 -16.43
C MET A 431 -9.66 14.87 -16.06
N CYS A 432 -8.63 14.34 -16.73
CA CYS A 432 -7.22 14.67 -16.46
C CYS A 432 -6.82 16.10 -16.86
N PHE A 433 -7.43 16.67 -17.90
CA PHE A 433 -7.19 18.05 -18.35
C PHE A 433 -8.18 19.06 -17.75
N ALA A 434 -9.11 18.62 -16.90
CA ALA A 434 -10.02 19.51 -16.21
C ALA A 434 -9.25 20.53 -15.33
N PRO A 435 -9.67 21.80 -15.29
CA PRO A 435 -8.95 22.85 -14.56
C PRO A 435 -9.17 22.77 -13.04
N ALA A 436 -10.26 22.13 -12.62
CA ALA A 436 -10.61 21.97 -11.22
C ALA A 436 -10.21 20.57 -10.77
N ALA A 437 -9.62 20.50 -9.56
CA ALA A 437 -9.30 19.24 -8.92
C ALA A 437 -10.56 18.38 -8.75
N LEU A 438 -10.43 17.08 -9.02
CA LEU A 438 -11.56 16.17 -9.01
C LEU A 438 -12.19 16.07 -7.60
N SER A 439 -13.46 16.50 -7.44
CA SER A 439 -14.18 16.40 -6.17
C SER A 439 -14.83 15.03 -5.98
N VAL A 440 -15.18 14.67 -4.75
CA VAL A 440 -15.92 13.41 -4.47
C VAL A 440 -17.24 13.37 -5.24
N GLU A 441 -17.90 14.51 -5.41
CA GLU A 441 -19.19 14.61 -6.10
C GLU A 441 -19.09 14.39 -7.60
N ASN A 442 -18.00 14.86 -8.21
CA ASN A 442 -17.76 14.83 -9.66
C ASN A 442 -16.94 13.60 -10.12
N THR A 443 -16.54 12.72 -9.19
CA THR A 443 -15.77 11.51 -9.52
C THR A 443 -16.71 10.41 -10.00
N PRO A 444 -16.51 9.83 -11.19
CA PRO A 444 -17.23 8.63 -11.62
C PRO A 444 -16.93 7.47 -10.67
N VAL A 445 -17.90 6.56 -10.48
CA VAL A 445 -17.80 5.51 -9.44
C VAL A 445 -16.61 4.59 -9.68
N THR A 446 -16.37 4.27 -10.95
CA THR A 446 -15.24 3.44 -11.39
C THR A 446 -13.87 4.06 -11.11
N TRP A 447 -13.82 5.35 -10.78
CA TRP A 447 -12.61 6.09 -10.46
C TRP A 447 -12.52 6.50 -8.97
N THR A 448 -13.45 6.03 -8.13
CA THR A 448 -13.51 6.42 -6.71
C THR A 448 -12.23 6.08 -5.95
N LEU A 449 -11.66 4.89 -6.21
CA LEU A 449 -10.39 4.46 -5.60
C LEU A 449 -9.19 5.23 -6.16
N ASP A 450 -9.24 5.62 -7.44
CA ASP A 450 -8.15 6.31 -8.15
C ASP A 450 -8.23 7.84 -8.09
N ARG A 451 -9.20 8.42 -7.39
CA ARG A 451 -9.43 9.87 -7.35
C ARG A 451 -8.16 10.66 -7.05
N LEU A 452 -7.39 10.24 -6.04
CA LEU A 452 -6.15 10.93 -5.66
C LEU A 452 -5.06 10.80 -6.74
N ARG A 453 -4.97 9.64 -7.41
CA ARG A 453 -4.00 9.42 -8.50
C ARG A 453 -4.36 10.27 -9.72
N VAL A 454 -5.64 10.42 -10.03
CA VAL A 454 -6.11 11.34 -11.07
C VAL A 454 -5.80 12.79 -10.70
N GLN A 455 -6.01 13.21 -9.45
CA GLN A 455 -5.62 14.56 -9.00
C GLN A 455 -4.10 14.80 -9.14
N GLN A 456 -3.28 13.80 -8.82
CA GLN A 456 -1.84 13.88 -9.06
C GLN A 456 -1.51 14.02 -10.56
N LEU A 457 -2.20 13.29 -11.43
CA LEU A 457 -2.06 13.45 -12.88
C LEU A 457 -2.51 14.84 -13.36
N GLN A 458 -3.63 15.36 -12.85
CA GLN A 458 -4.10 16.71 -13.14
C GLN A 458 -3.02 17.74 -12.79
N ASN A 459 -2.45 17.67 -11.58
CA ASN A 459 -1.40 18.57 -11.14
C ASN A 459 -0.14 18.47 -12.02
N GLU A 460 0.34 17.25 -12.29
CA GLU A 460 1.52 17.04 -13.13
C GLU A 460 1.30 17.52 -14.57
N LEU A 461 0.13 17.29 -15.17
CA LEU A 461 -0.21 17.81 -16.49
C LEU A 461 -0.21 19.35 -16.50
N GLN A 462 -0.77 19.99 -15.48
CA GLN A 462 -0.75 21.46 -15.37
C GLN A 462 0.68 22.01 -15.25
N VAL A 463 1.55 21.34 -14.49
CA VAL A 463 2.98 21.69 -14.39
C VAL A 463 3.67 21.59 -15.75
N LEU A 464 3.46 20.49 -16.47
CA LEU A 464 4.08 20.27 -17.78
C LEU A 464 3.56 21.24 -18.84
N LEU A 465 2.26 21.52 -18.86
CA LEU A 465 1.65 22.50 -19.76
C LEU A 465 2.17 23.90 -19.46
N SER A 466 2.24 24.29 -18.18
CA SER A 466 2.77 25.58 -17.75
C SER A 466 4.23 25.75 -18.14
N ALA A 467 5.09 24.77 -17.83
CA ALA A 467 6.51 24.79 -18.20
C ALA A 467 6.69 24.86 -19.72
N SER A 468 5.90 24.09 -20.47
CA SER A 468 5.96 24.07 -21.94
C SER A 468 5.48 25.39 -22.56
N ALA A 469 4.39 25.97 -22.06
CA ALA A 469 3.88 27.26 -22.49
C ALA A 469 4.88 28.39 -22.20
N LEU A 470 5.51 28.38 -21.02
CA LEU A 470 6.57 29.34 -20.67
C LEU A 470 7.83 29.17 -21.52
N CYS A 471 8.22 27.94 -21.85
CA CYS A 471 9.33 27.69 -22.78
C CYS A 471 8.98 28.15 -24.21
N ALA A 472 7.74 27.98 -24.65
CA ALA A 472 7.27 28.46 -25.94
C ALA A 472 7.26 30.01 -25.99
N LEU A 473 6.80 30.65 -24.91
CA LEU A 473 6.89 32.10 -24.75
C LEU A 473 8.36 32.57 -24.78
N ALA A 474 9.23 31.92 -24.02
CA ALA A 474 10.65 32.28 -23.98
C ALA A 474 11.31 32.16 -25.34
N LYS A 475 11.02 31.09 -26.10
CA LYS A 475 11.47 30.92 -27.49
C LYS A 475 10.94 32.01 -28.43
N ALA A 476 9.68 32.41 -28.27
CA ALA A 476 9.09 33.45 -29.08
C ALA A 476 9.72 34.83 -28.81
N LEU A 477 10.14 35.08 -27.56
CA LEU A 477 10.79 36.32 -27.14
C LEU A 477 12.30 36.34 -27.40
N ALA A 478 12.95 35.18 -27.41
CA ALA A 478 14.36 35.00 -27.77
C ALA A 478 14.56 35.23 -29.29
N GLN A 479 14.47 36.49 -29.72
CA GLN A 479 14.75 36.89 -31.09
C GLN A 479 16.27 36.78 -31.35
N LYS A 480 16.69 35.75 -32.11
CA LYS A 480 17.99 35.62 -32.82
C LYS A 480 19.27 35.19 -32.08
N SER A 481 19.27 34.78 -30.82
CA SER A 481 20.41 34.02 -30.28
C SER A 481 20.00 32.58 -30.09
N GLY A 482 20.60 31.65 -30.83
CA GLY A 482 20.37 30.21 -30.64
C GLY A 482 20.79 29.80 -29.23
N THR A 483 19.84 29.80 -28.29
CA THR A 483 20.03 29.17 -26.98
C THR A 483 20.32 27.69 -27.26
N PRO A 484 21.46 27.15 -26.83
CA PRO A 484 21.75 25.74 -27.03
C PRO A 484 20.63 24.91 -26.39
N VAL A 485 20.17 23.86 -27.10
CA VAL A 485 19.02 23.04 -26.71
C VAL A 485 19.18 22.46 -25.30
N ASP A 486 20.41 22.24 -24.87
CA ASP A 486 20.76 21.71 -23.54
C ASP A 486 20.53 22.75 -22.42
N GLU A 487 20.82 24.04 -22.64
CA GLU A 487 20.53 25.10 -21.65
C GLU A 487 19.04 25.33 -21.51
N LEU A 488 18.31 25.31 -22.62
CA LEU A 488 16.85 25.36 -22.61
C LEU A 488 16.28 24.16 -21.85
N ARG A 489 16.85 22.97 -22.04
CA ARG A 489 16.46 21.77 -21.30
C ARG A 489 16.70 21.89 -19.81
N GLN A 490 17.87 22.36 -19.41
CA GLN A 490 18.16 22.55 -18.00
C GLN A 490 17.18 23.53 -17.34
N ASN A 491 16.91 24.68 -17.99
CA ASN A 491 15.99 25.68 -17.47
C ASN A 491 14.52 25.20 -17.44
N ALA A 492 14.10 24.40 -18.42
CA ALA A 492 12.77 23.79 -18.42
C ALA A 492 12.60 22.76 -17.30
N LEU A 493 13.62 21.94 -17.03
CA LEU A 493 13.62 21.00 -15.91
C LEU A 493 13.63 21.74 -14.57
N GLU A 494 14.35 22.86 -14.47
CA GLU A 494 14.30 23.73 -13.30
C GLU A 494 12.91 24.36 -13.11
N LEU A 495 12.24 24.79 -14.18
CA LEU A 495 10.84 25.25 -14.14
C LEU A 495 9.89 24.16 -13.64
N VAL A 496 10.00 22.94 -14.17
CA VAL A 496 9.19 21.79 -13.71
C VAL A 496 9.44 21.52 -12.23
N GLY A 497 10.71 21.51 -11.80
CA GLY A 497 11.09 21.31 -10.41
C GLY A 497 10.63 22.44 -9.48
N LEU A 498 10.62 23.69 -9.97
CA LEU A 498 10.08 24.84 -9.24
C LEU A 498 8.57 24.68 -9.08
N LEU A 499 7.84 24.49 -10.18
CA LEU A 499 6.37 24.40 -10.21
C LEU A 499 5.78 23.25 -9.40
N ARG A 500 6.58 22.21 -9.09
CA ARG A 500 6.19 21.11 -8.18
C ARG A 500 6.25 21.46 -6.70
N LYS A 501 6.89 22.56 -6.31
CA LYS A 501 7.04 22.95 -4.89
C LYS A 501 5.83 23.75 -4.41
N ASP A 502 5.56 23.68 -3.11
CA ASP A 502 4.47 24.45 -2.49
C ASP A 502 4.82 25.95 -2.32
N ASP A 503 6.11 26.33 -2.40
CA ASP A 503 6.62 27.70 -2.18
C ASP A 503 6.89 28.49 -3.48
N VAL A 504 6.17 28.18 -4.55
CA VAL A 504 6.32 28.84 -5.85
C VAL A 504 5.88 30.29 -5.78
N THR A 505 6.78 31.18 -6.20
CA THR A 505 6.50 32.61 -6.35
C THR A 505 6.62 33.01 -7.82
N MET A 506 5.77 33.94 -8.26
CA MET A 506 5.76 34.42 -9.64
C MET A 506 7.11 35.04 -10.03
N ASP A 507 7.78 35.72 -9.10
CA ASP A 507 9.10 36.32 -9.33
C ASP A 507 10.16 35.26 -9.69
N ARG A 508 10.18 34.13 -8.98
CA ARG A 508 11.09 33.02 -9.30
C ARG A 508 10.82 32.47 -10.69
N ILE A 509 9.55 32.30 -11.09
CA ILE A 509 9.20 31.85 -12.45
C ILE A 509 9.71 32.85 -13.49
N ILE A 510 9.46 34.14 -13.28
CA ILE A 510 9.91 35.22 -14.18
C ILE A 510 11.44 35.21 -14.30
N ASP A 511 12.18 34.98 -13.21
CA ASP A 511 13.64 34.92 -13.21
C ASP A 511 14.16 33.77 -14.09
N ILE A 512 13.56 32.57 -14.02
CA ILE A 512 13.93 31.46 -14.90
C ILE A 512 13.60 31.78 -16.36
N VAL A 513 12.43 32.35 -16.63
CA VAL A 513 12.03 32.76 -17.98
C VAL A 513 12.95 33.85 -18.54
N ARG A 514 13.40 34.79 -17.70
CA ARG A 514 14.35 35.85 -18.08
C ARG A 514 15.71 35.28 -18.51
N ARG A 515 16.17 34.21 -17.85
CA ARG A 515 17.39 33.49 -18.28
C ARG A 515 17.27 32.90 -19.69
N MET A 516 16.07 32.49 -20.10
CA MET A 516 15.82 31.92 -21.43
C MET A 516 15.49 32.97 -22.51
N ALA A 517 14.72 33.99 -22.16
CA ALA A 517 14.17 34.99 -23.09
C ALA A 517 15.01 36.27 -23.19
N GLY A 518 15.95 36.49 -22.27
CA GLY A 518 16.66 37.76 -22.10
C GLY A 518 15.92 38.78 -21.23
N ASN A 519 16.53 39.94 -21.01
CA ASN A 519 15.97 40.99 -20.16
C ASN A 519 14.84 41.75 -20.89
N GLY A 520 13.60 41.54 -20.47
CA GLY A 520 12.44 42.31 -20.91
C GLY A 520 11.53 42.69 -19.74
N GLU A 521 11.24 43.98 -19.58
CA GLU A 521 10.27 44.49 -18.58
C GLU A 521 8.86 43.91 -18.82
N THR A 522 8.57 43.47 -20.04
CA THR A 522 7.30 42.86 -20.45
C THR A 522 7.06 41.45 -19.89
N LEU A 523 8.11 40.77 -19.39
CA LEU A 523 7.99 39.42 -18.84
C LEU A 523 7.07 39.36 -17.61
N ALA A 524 7.08 40.41 -16.78
CA ALA A 524 6.27 40.48 -15.58
C ALA A 524 4.75 40.44 -15.87
N TRP A 525 4.33 40.92 -17.04
CA TRP A 525 2.92 40.85 -17.49
C TRP A 525 2.65 39.62 -18.37
N LEU A 526 3.61 39.22 -19.22
CA LEU A 526 3.43 38.10 -20.15
C LEU A 526 3.37 36.74 -19.44
N VAL A 527 4.22 36.51 -18.42
CA VAL A 527 4.29 35.22 -17.73
C VAL A 527 2.96 34.85 -17.04
N PRO A 528 2.35 35.71 -16.20
CA PRO A 528 1.03 35.42 -15.62
C PRO A 528 -0.06 35.23 -16.67
N LYS A 529 0.00 35.99 -17.77
CA LYS A 529 -0.97 35.90 -18.86
C LYS A 529 -0.87 34.56 -19.59
N THR A 530 0.34 34.10 -19.91
CA THR A 530 0.58 32.80 -20.57
C THR A 530 0.21 31.61 -19.69
N LEU A 531 0.25 31.77 -18.36
CA LEU A 531 -0.22 30.76 -17.41
C LEU A 531 -1.75 30.74 -17.24
N ALA A 532 -2.47 31.72 -17.77
CA ALA A 532 -3.92 31.72 -17.73
C ALA A 532 -4.50 30.70 -18.72
N LYS A 533 -5.54 29.98 -18.31
CA LYS A 533 -6.17 28.94 -19.14
C LYS A 533 -6.69 29.45 -20.48
N ASP A 534 -7.12 30.70 -20.54
CA ASP A 534 -7.66 31.29 -21.77
C ASP A 534 -6.58 31.72 -22.77
N ASP A 535 -5.30 31.65 -22.40
CA ASP A 535 -4.21 32.04 -23.28
C ASP A 535 -4.10 31.09 -24.49
N PRO A 536 -3.93 31.62 -25.72
CA PRO A 536 -3.85 30.80 -26.92
C PRO A 536 -2.62 29.88 -26.93
N VAL A 537 -1.49 30.27 -26.31
CA VAL A 537 -0.29 29.43 -26.23
C VAL A 537 -0.55 28.25 -25.31
N PHE A 538 -1.19 28.50 -24.16
CA PHE A 538 -1.56 27.45 -23.21
C PHE A 538 -2.55 26.45 -23.83
N ARG A 539 -3.65 26.96 -24.43
CA ARG A 539 -4.66 26.11 -25.09
C ARG A 539 -4.11 25.28 -26.24
N LEU A 540 -3.20 25.86 -27.02
CA LEU A 540 -2.51 25.12 -28.07
C LEU A 540 -1.68 23.97 -27.47
N MET A 541 -0.93 24.24 -26.40
CA MET A 541 -0.12 23.22 -25.72
C MET A 541 -0.98 22.10 -25.15
N GLU A 542 -2.10 22.45 -24.52
CA GLU A 542 -3.11 21.52 -23.99
C GLU A 542 -3.67 20.63 -25.11
N GLN A 543 -4.10 21.22 -26.22
CA GLN A 543 -4.65 20.48 -27.36
C GLN A 543 -3.64 19.49 -27.96
N GLN A 544 -2.36 19.88 -28.07
CA GLN A 544 -1.33 19.01 -28.63
C GLN A 544 -0.98 17.86 -27.69
N LEU A 545 -0.81 18.15 -26.39
CA LEU A 545 -0.50 17.12 -25.40
C LEU A 545 -1.65 16.12 -25.29
N ARG A 546 -2.89 16.62 -25.25
CA ARG A 546 -4.09 15.79 -25.24
C ARG A 546 -4.18 14.90 -26.47
N ARG A 547 -3.94 15.42 -27.67
CA ARG A 547 -3.93 14.62 -28.91
C ARG A 547 -2.85 13.55 -28.91
N PHE A 548 -1.65 13.89 -28.45
CA PHE A 548 -0.55 12.94 -28.30
C PHE A 548 -0.93 11.82 -27.34
N MET A 549 -1.41 12.16 -26.13
CA MET A 549 -1.83 11.18 -25.14
C MET A 549 -2.98 10.30 -25.63
N LEU A 550 -4.00 10.88 -26.30
CA LEU A 550 -5.10 10.13 -26.90
C LEU A 550 -4.58 9.08 -27.89
N THR A 551 -3.72 9.50 -28.82
CA THR A 551 -3.13 8.62 -29.84
C THR A 551 -2.34 7.47 -29.20
N GLU A 552 -1.60 7.74 -28.12
CA GLU A 552 -0.80 6.71 -27.44
C GLU A 552 -1.66 5.76 -26.58
N LEU A 553 -2.68 6.27 -25.89
CA LEU A 553 -3.58 5.48 -25.05
C LEU A 553 -4.56 4.61 -25.87
N ASP A 554 -4.94 5.08 -27.07
CA ASP A 554 -5.81 4.33 -27.97
C ASP A 554 -5.17 3.03 -28.47
N LYS A 555 -3.86 3.02 -28.69
CA LYS A 555 -3.08 1.85 -29.15
C LYS A 555 -3.23 0.62 -28.25
N ASN A 556 -3.70 0.79 -27.00
CA ASN A 556 -3.96 -0.30 -26.05
C ASN A 556 -2.74 -1.17 -25.74
N GLU A 557 -1.56 -0.59 -25.72
CA GLU A 557 -0.37 -1.34 -25.36
C GLU A 557 -0.31 -1.56 -23.86
N GLU A 558 0.18 -2.74 -23.46
CA GLU A 558 0.47 -3.03 -22.07
C GLU A 558 1.43 -1.96 -21.49
N PRO A 559 1.18 -1.43 -20.28
CA PRO A 559 1.94 -0.29 -19.76
C PRO A 559 3.45 -0.53 -19.68
N GLY A 560 3.87 -1.78 -19.45
CA GLY A 560 5.28 -2.18 -19.45
C GLY A 560 5.92 -2.16 -20.84
N LEU A 561 5.16 -2.51 -21.89
CA LEU A 561 5.62 -2.42 -23.28
C LEU A 561 5.67 -0.97 -23.74
N LEU A 562 4.66 -0.18 -23.37
CA LEU A 562 4.63 1.26 -23.60
C LEU A 562 5.85 1.93 -22.97
N ALA A 563 6.15 1.65 -21.70
CA ALA A 563 7.33 2.19 -21.01
C ALA A 563 8.63 1.84 -21.76
N ARG A 564 8.86 0.57 -22.09
CA ARG A 564 10.04 0.12 -22.85
C ARG A 564 10.13 0.78 -24.23
N ARG A 565 9.00 0.98 -24.92
CA ARG A 565 8.97 1.66 -26.23
C ARG A 565 9.31 3.14 -26.10
N LEU A 566 8.73 3.84 -25.13
CA LEU A 566 8.98 5.26 -24.92
C LEU A 566 10.45 5.50 -24.50
N GLU A 567 11.02 4.61 -23.69
CA GLU A 567 12.44 4.62 -23.31
C GLU A 567 13.37 4.33 -24.49
N SER A 568 13.11 3.27 -25.26
CA SER A 568 13.93 2.88 -26.41
C SER A 568 13.81 3.84 -27.59
N ASN A 569 12.65 4.50 -27.75
CA ASN A 569 12.36 5.39 -28.85
C ASN A 569 12.24 6.87 -28.41
N LEU A 570 13.09 7.26 -27.47
CA LEU A 570 13.14 8.60 -26.88
C LEU A 570 13.30 9.71 -27.94
N GLN A 571 13.98 9.42 -29.04
CA GLN A 571 14.17 10.37 -30.14
C GLN A 571 12.88 10.56 -30.96
N ALA A 572 12.10 9.51 -31.22
CA ALA A 572 10.83 9.66 -31.93
C ALA A 572 9.75 10.31 -31.05
N THR A 573 9.73 10.02 -29.74
CA THR A 573 8.82 10.70 -28.81
C THR A 573 9.16 12.18 -28.71
N SER A 574 10.45 12.52 -28.61
CA SER A 574 10.93 13.90 -28.71
C SER A 574 10.55 14.55 -30.04
N ALA A 575 10.68 13.84 -31.17
CA ALA A 575 10.29 14.35 -32.49
C ALA A 575 8.78 14.61 -32.59
N ALA A 576 7.93 13.72 -32.07
CA ALA A 576 6.48 13.91 -32.04
C ALA A 576 6.09 15.14 -31.19
N LEU A 577 6.84 15.42 -30.11
CA LEU A 577 6.66 16.55 -29.21
C LEU A 577 7.42 17.82 -29.63
N SER A 578 8.22 17.75 -30.69
CA SER A 578 9.13 18.83 -31.12
C SER A 578 8.41 20.02 -31.74
N SER A 579 7.19 19.81 -32.25
CA SER A 579 6.41 20.83 -32.94
C SER A 579 6.10 22.07 -32.09
N PHE A 580 6.10 21.98 -30.75
CA PHE A 580 5.71 23.09 -29.87
C PHE A 580 6.49 23.18 -28.54
N SER A 581 7.80 22.93 -28.52
CA SER A 581 8.64 23.07 -27.32
C SER A 581 8.44 22.05 -26.19
N MET A 582 7.57 21.04 -26.37
CA MET A 582 7.40 19.93 -25.42
C MET A 582 8.51 18.87 -25.51
N ALA A 583 9.29 18.85 -26.59
CA ALA A 583 10.49 18.01 -26.71
C ALA A 583 11.49 18.19 -25.55
N VAL A 584 11.45 19.34 -24.88
CA VAL A 584 12.33 19.64 -23.75
C VAL A 584 11.96 18.82 -22.51
N VAL A 585 10.68 18.52 -22.33
CA VAL A 585 10.10 17.78 -21.18
C VAL A 585 9.58 16.39 -21.58
N HIS A 586 10.14 15.80 -22.64
CA HIS A 586 9.65 14.53 -23.20
C HIS A 586 9.70 13.35 -22.21
N LYS A 587 10.66 13.36 -21.26
CA LYS A 587 10.78 12.29 -20.25
C LYS A 587 9.62 12.38 -19.25
N GLU A 588 9.36 13.58 -18.77
CA GLU A 588 8.31 13.87 -17.82
C GLU A 588 6.92 13.61 -18.43
N VAL A 589 6.75 13.95 -19.72
CA VAL A 589 5.55 13.59 -20.49
C VAL A 589 5.41 12.07 -20.64
N ALA A 590 6.50 11.35 -20.93
CA ALA A 590 6.48 9.89 -21.00
C ALA A 590 6.09 9.25 -19.66
N ASP A 591 6.63 9.75 -18.54
CA ASP A 591 6.30 9.26 -17.19
C ASP A 591 4.83 9.48 -16.84
N VAL A 592 4.28 10.66 -17.16
CA VAL A 592 2.84 10.94 -16.98
C VAL A 592 1.98 10.02 -17.86
N LEU A 593 2.38 9.81 -19.11
CA LEU A 593 1.68 8.92 -20.03
C LEU A 593 1.70 7.46 -19.56
N ILE A 594 2.83 6.96 -19.04
CA ILE A 594 2.95 5.61 -18.47
C ILE A 594 2.01 5.47 -17.27
N ARG A 595 1.99 6.45 -16.36
CA ARG A 595 1.07 6.45 -15.21
C ARG A 595 -0.40 6.47 -15.64
N ALA A 596 -0.76 7.33 -16.59
CA ALA A 596 -2.12 7.38 -17.14
C ALA A 596 -2.51 6.05 -17.82
N SER A 597 -1.58 5.45 -18.59
CA SER A 597 -1.77 4.15 -19.25
C SER A 597 -2.03 3.02 -18.27
N ARG A 598 -1.32 2.96 -17.13
CA ARG A 598 -1.56 1.97 -16.07
C ARG A 598 -2.98 2.06 -15.52
N LEU A 599 -3.42 3.27 -15.16
CA LEU A 599 -4.78 3.50 -14.65
C LEU A 599 -5.84 3.16 -15.70
N CYS A 600 -5.67 3.63 -16.93
CA CYS A 600 -6.61 3.38 -18.02
C CYS A 600 -6.70 1.89 -18.34
N SER A 601 -5.57 1.19 -18.44
CA SER A 601 -5.51 -0.24 -18.76
C SER A 601 -6.25 -1.07 -17.72
N PHE A 602 -5.94 -0.87 -16.43
CA PHE A 602 -6.59 -1.60 -15.35
C PHE A 602 -8.09 -1.29 -15.27
N ASN A 603 -8.46 0.00 -15.30
CA ASN A 603 -9.87 0.40 -15.26
C ASN A 603 -10.65 -0.16 -16.44
N TRP A 604 -10.05 -0.17 -17.64
CA TRP A 604 -10.65 -0.76 -18.83
C TRP A 604 -10.79 -2.29 -18.72
N GLN A 605 -9.78 -2.99 -18.22
CA GLN A 605 -9.85 -4.45 -17.99
C GLN A 605 -11.02 -4.81 -17.07
N VAL A 606 -11.24 -4.03 -16.00
CA VAL A 606 -12.34 -4.29 -15.06
C VAL A 606 -13.70 -3.85 -15.62
N TYR A 607 -13.82 -2.62 -16.14
CA TYR A 607 -15.12 -2.00 -16.37
C TYR A 607 -15.56 -1.96 -17.85
N SER A 608 -14.74 -2.42 -18.79
CA SER A 608 -15.09 -2.44 -20.23
C SER A 608 -16.40 -3.13 -20.58
N PRO A 609 -16.84 -4.23 -19.93
CA PRO A 609 -18.15 -4.84 -20.23
C PRO A 609 -19.32 -3.91 -19.90
N TRP A 610 -19.14 -2.98 -18.98
CA TRP A 610 -20.15 -1.97 -18.65
C TRP A 610 -20.06 -0.76 -19.57
N TYR A 611 -18.85 -0.25 -19.84
CA TYR A 611 -18.65 0.88 -20.76
C TYR A 611 -19.16 0.60 -22.17
N THR A 612 -18.95 -0.62 -22.68
CA THR A 612 -19.47 -1.05 -23.98
C THR A 612 -21.00 -1.08 -24.01
N LYS A 613 -21.66 -1.48 -22.92
CA LYS A 613 -23.13 -1.39 -22.80
C LYS A 613 -23.64 0.05 -22.83
N ILE A 614 -22.92 0.98 -22.20
CA ILE A 614 -23.29 2.42 -22.20
C ILE A 614 -23.24 3.00 -23.61
N GLN A 615 -22.26 2.60 -24.44
CA GLN A 615 -22.15 3.12 -25.81
C GLN A 615 -23.24 2.58 -26.74
N LEU A 616 -23.69 1.34 -26.52
CA LEU A 616 -24.73 0.71 -27.33
C LEU A 616 -26.15 1.17 -26.98
N ALA A 617 -26.32 1.90 -25.87
CA ALA A 617 -27.59 2.41 -25.35
C ALA A 617 -27.75 3.91 -25.63
#